data_AF-A0A1V5L756-F1
#
_entry.id   AF-A0A1V5L756-F1
#
_cell.length_a   1.000
_cell.length_b   1.000
_cell.length_c   1.000
_cell.angle_alpha   90.00
_cell.angle_beta   90.00
_cell.angle_gamma   90.00
#
_symmetry.space_group_name_H-M   'P 1'
#
loop_
_entity.id
_entity.type
_entity.pdbx_description
1 polymer ?
#
loop_
_entity_poly.entity_id
_entity_poly.type
_entity_poly.pdbx_seq_one_letter_code
_entity_poly.pdbx_strand_id
1 'polypeptide(L)' 'MGMFCYQCEQTAKGTGCSVMGVCGKSEMVANGQDELIRSLKIFCYYYDKIRDKGQKTRNTTDLFAMFCLRL' A
#
# COMPACT_ATOMS: atom_id res chain seq x y z
N MET A 1 2.95 -2.19 -20.28
CA MET A 1 1.75 -1.99 -19.44
C MET A 1 2.12 -0.97 -18.39
N GLY A 2 1.42 0.16 -18.31
CA GLY A 2 1.83 1.31 -17.48
C GLY A 2 1.38 1.23 -16.02
N MET A 3 0.21 0.62 -15.76
CA MET A 3 -0.36 0.42 -14.41
C MET A 3 -1.14 -0.90 -14.33
N PHE A 4 -1.49 -1.33 -13.12
CA PHE A 4 -2.51 -2.35 -12.89
C PHE A 4 -3.23 -2.10 -11.55
N CYS A 5 -4.55 -1.95 -11.57
CA CYS A 5 -5.33 -1.71 -10.34
C CYS A 5 -6.68 -2.41 -10.39
N TYR A 6 -6.97 -3.22 -9.36
CA TYR A 6 -8.16 -4.06 -9.23
C TYR A 6 -8.91 -3.92 -7.89
N GLN A 7 -8.67 -2.83 -7.17
CA GLN A 7 -9.07 -2.68 -5.75
C GLN A 7 -10.57 -2.42 -5.52
N CYS A 8 -11.28 -1.85 -6.51
CA CYS A 8 -12.68 -1.51 -6.36
C CYS A 8 -13.55 -2.38 -7.28
N GLU A 9 -14.83 -2.46 -6.95
CA GLU A 9 -15.80 -3.25 -7.71
C GLU A 9 -15.96 -2.73 -9.16
N GLN A 10 -15.81 -1.42 -9.37
CA GLN A 10 -15.97 -0.73 -10.66
C GLN A 10 -14.78 -0.86 -11.62
N THR A 11 -13.94 -1.89 -11.51
CA THR A 11 -12.76 -2.02 -12.39
C THR A 11 -13.14 -2.21 -13.85
N ALA A 12 -12.26 -1.80 -14.76
CA ALA A 12 -12.49 -1.99 -16.20
C ALA A 12 -12.76 -3.47 -16.50
N LYS A 13 -13.90 -3.75 -17.13
CA LYS A 13 -14.40 -5.10 -17.47
C LYS A 13 -14.52 -6.06 -16.27
N GLY A 14 -14.52 -5.55 -15.04
CA GLY A 14 -14.54 -6.38 -13.83
C GLY A 14 -13.25 -7.17 -13.57
N THR A 15 -12.14 -6.87 -14.25
CA THR A 15 -10.88 -7.62 -14.14
C THR A 15 -9.73 -6.78 -13.59
N GLY A 16 -9.67 -5.49 -13.94
CA GLY A 16 -8.58 -4.61 -13.56
C GLY A 16 -8.35 -3.49 -14.56
N CYS A 17 -7.96 -2.32 -14.05
CA CYS A 17 -7.64 -1.15 -14.85
C CYS A 17 -6.15 -1.17 -15.21
N SER A 18 -5.80 -1.05 -16.49
CA SER A 18 -4.40 -1.10 -16.98
C SER A 18 -3.91 0.14 -17.75
N VAL A 19 -4.80 1.11 -18.00
CA VAL A 19 -4.49 2.38 -18.69
C VAL A 19 -4.92 3.59 -17.83
N MET A 20 -6.18 3.60 -17.40
CA MET A 20 -6.72 4.58 -16.45
C MET A 20 -7.80 3.90 -15.61
N GLY A 21 -7.91 4.28 -14.34
CA GLY A 21 -8.96 3.78 -13.46
C GLY A 21 -10.33 4.30 -13.89
N VAL A 22 -11.37 3.47 -13.79
CA VAL A 22 -12.76 3.93 -13.99
C VAL A 22 -13.12 5.06 -13.00
N CYS A 23 -12.50 5.05 -11.82
CA CYS A 23 -12.57 6.14 -10.83
C CYS A 23 -11.73 7.40 -11.18
N GLY A 24 -11.11 7.46 -12.35
CA GLY A 24 -10.26 8.58 -12.80
C GLY A 24 -8.81 8.51 -12.33
N LYS A 25 -8.38 7.42 -11.67
CA LYS A 25 -6.98 7.25 -11.23
C LYS A 25 -6.05 7.18 -12.45
N SER A 26 -5.09 8.10 -12.55
CA SER A 26 -4.06 8.07 -13.58
C SER A 26 -2.99 7.03 -13.29
N GLU A 27 -2.24 6.62 -14.32
CA GLU A 27 -1.09 5.72 -14.20
C GLU A 27 -0.06 6.22 -13.17
N MET A 28 0.30 7.51 -13.20
CA MET A 28 1.25 8.11 -12.26
C MET A 28 0.79 7.95 -10.81
N VAL A 29 -0.51 8.15 -10.54
CA VAL A 29 -1.07 8.01 -9.20
C VAL A 29 -1.16 6.54 -8.80
N ALA A 30 -1.51 5.64 -9.72
CA ALA A 30 -1.54 4.20 -9.46
C ALA A 30 -0.14 3.67 -9.08
N ASN A 31 0.87 3.97 -9.89
CA ASN A 31 2.24 3.54 -9.63
C ASN A 31 2.83 4.17 -8.36
N GLY A 32 2.50 5.44 -8.08
CA GLY A 32 2.88 6.09 -6.83
C GLY A 32 2.25 5.43 -5.59
N GLN A 33 1.00 4.98 -5.69
CA GLN A 33 0.34 4.21 -4.63
C GLN A 33 0.97 2.82 -4.47
N ASP A 34 1.35 2.15 -5.55
CA ASP A 34 2.05 0.86 -5.49
C ASP A 34 3.41 0.98 -4.78
N GLU A 35 4.19 2.02 -5.10
CA GLU A 35 5.48 2.31 -4.45
C GLU A 35 5.31 2.67 -2.96
N LEU A 36 4.25 3.41 -2.62
CA LEU A 36 3.90 3.69 -1.23
C LEU A 36 3.62 2.39 -0.48
N ILE A 37 2.72 1.53 -1.00
CA ILE A 37 2.39 0.25 -0.37
C ILE A 37 3.62 -0.65 -0.23
N ARG A 38 4.49 -0.71 -1.25
CA ARG A 38 5.76 -1.45 -1.18
C ARG A 38 6.63 -0.97 -0.03
N SER A 39 6.79 0.35 0.11
CA SER A 39 7.60 0.95 1.17
C SER A 39 7.01 0.70 2.56
N LEU A 40 5.67 0.76 2.68
CA LEU A 40 4.97 0.46 3.94
C LEU A 40 5.11 -1.00 4.35
N LYS A 41 5.06 -1.95 3.40
CA LYS A 41 5.31 -3.38 3.70
C LYS A 41 6.72 -3.62 4.24
N ILE A 42 7.73 -2.95 3.66
CA ILE A 42 9.10 -3.01 4.15
C ILE A 42 9.21 -2.43 5.56
N PHE A 43 8.55 -1.29 5.80
CA PHE A 43 8.49 -0.68 7.13
C PHE A 43 7.87 -1.63 8.17
N CYS A 44 6.72 -2.25 7.88
CA CYS A 44 6.09 -3.23 8.76
C CYS A 44 6.98 -4.43 9.06
N TYR A 45 7.70 -4.94 8.05
CA TYR A 45 8.65 -6.04 8.26
C TYR A 45 9.72 -5.68 9.30
N TYR A 46 10.34 -4.50 9.20
CA TYR A 46 11.35 -4.08 10.18
C TYR A 46 10.75 -3.74 11.54
N TYR A 47 9.55 -3.15 11.57
CA TYR A 47 8.82 -2.89 12.80
C TYR A 47 8.58 -4.17 13.60
N ASP A 48 8.11 -5.24 12.95
CA ASP A 48 7.91 -6.54 13.60
C ASP A 48 9.24 -7.13 14.09
N LYS A 49 10.32 -7.02 13.30
CA LYS A 49 11.66 -7.47 13.75
C LYS A 49 12.21 -6.72 14.95
N ILE A 50 11.87 -5.45 15.12
CA ILE A 50 12.26 -4.65 16.30
C ILE A 50 11.44 -5.11 17.51
N ARG A 51 10.14 -5.36 17.33
CA ARG A 51 9.25 -5.86 18.39
C ARG A 51 9.59 -7.27 18.85
N ASP A 52 9.96 -8.16 17.92
CA ASP A 52 10.42 -9.52 18.24
C ASP A 52 11.65 -9.52 19.16
N LYS A 53 12.49 -8.48 19.07
CA LYS A 53 13.66 -8.28 19.94
C LYS A 53 13.29 -7.63 21.29
N GLY A 54 12.01 -7.39 21.56
CA GLY A 54 11.53 -6.70 22.77
C GLY A 54 11.92 -5.23 22.85
N GLN A 55 12.34 -4.61 21.74
CA GLN A 55 12.75 -3.21 21.73
C GLN A 55 11.51 -2.31 21.73
N LYS A 56 11.58 -1.22 22.50
CA LYS A 56 10.53 -0.21 22.52
C LYS A 56 10.60 0.67 21.28
N THR A 57 9.47 0.81 20.62
CA THR A 57 9.24 1.74 19.51
C THR A 57 8.60 3.03 20.03
N ARG A 58 8.58 4.08 19.20
CA ARG A 58 7.88 5.33 19.54
C ARG A 58 6.39 5.16 19.25
N ASN A 59 5.53 5.80 20.05
CA ASN A 59 4.08 5.76 19.83
C ASN A 59 3.68 6.20 18.40
N THR A 60 4.39 7.19 17.84
CA THR A 60 4.19 7.60 16.44
C THR A 60 4.49 6.49 15.43
N THR A 61 5.54 5.69 15.67
CA THR A 61 5.90 4.51 14.86
C THR A 61 4.84 3.42 14.99
N ASP A 62 4.33 3.20 16.20
CA ASP A 62 3.28 2.20 16.48
C ASP A 62 1.97 2.57 15.78
N LEU A 63 1.58 3.85 15.86
CA LEU A 63 0.41 4.38 15.18
C LEU A 63 0.54 4.18 13.66
N PHE A 64 1.70 4.54 13.10
CA PHE A 64 1.95 4.38 11.67
C PHE A 64 1.92 2.90 11.24
N ALA A 65 2.53 2.00 12.02
CA ALA A 65 2.48 0.56 11.77
C ALA A 65 1.06 -0.01 11.83
N MET A 66 0.22 0.44 12.78
CA MET A 66 -1.18 0.02 12.86
C MET A 66 -2.00 0.43 11.62
N PHE A 67 -1.74 1.61 11.05
CA PHE A 67 -2.37 2.00 9.79
C PHE A 67 -1.92 1.12 8.63
N CYS A 68 -0.63 0.78 8.59
CA CYS A 68 -0.06 -0.02 7.50
C CYS A 68 -0.51 -1.49 7.52
N LEU A 69 -0.69 -2.09 8.70
CA LEU A 69 -1.19 -3.48 8.84
C LEU A 69 -2.68 -3.63 8.50
N ARG A 70 -3.39 -2.52 8.28
CA ARG A 70 -4.81 -2.50 7.88
C ARG A 70 -5.01 -2.18 6.39
N LEU A 71 -3.92 -1.98 5.64
CA LEU A 71 -3.91 -1.87 4.17
C LEU A 71 -3.83 -3.26 3.54
#